data_AF-W1TY75-F1
#
_entry.id   AF-W1TY75-F1
#
_cell.length_a   1.000
_cell.length_b   1.000
_cell.length_c   1.000
_cell.angle_alpha   90.00
_cell.angle_beta   90.00
_cell.angle_gamma   90.00
#
_symmetry.space_group_name_H-M   'P 1'
#
loop_
_entity.id
_entity.type
_entity.pdbx_description
1 polymer ?
#
loop_
_entity_poly.entity_id
_entity_poly.type
_entity_poly.pdbx_seq_one_letter_code
_entity_poly.pdbx_strand_id
1 'polypeptide(L)'
;METIDWSKLTPEERVEQYAIENYKHGLNCAECVLSALQREGALDIPKEAVGMGVGFGGGIGLSGLTCGALSAAVLANGLRYGRKDPYTVPAEERGKEVAGKYYRRYHALVREFVAENGSPTCAEISAPHGAWESRERRIHCLQLIGRAARLAYRYLQMPQDEAFALPYEGKTMKQFDGAKPETLPYPTPHLVIRK
;
A
#
# COMPACT_ATOMS: atom_id res chain seq x y z
N MET A 1 7.33 -17.29 23.37
CA MET A 1 7.56 -16.81 21.99
C MET A 1 8.88 -17.40 21.57
N GLU A 2 8.90 -18.23 20.53
CA GLU A 2 10.16 -18.68 19.94
C GLU A 2 10.98 -17.46 19.53
N THR A 3 12.26 -17.46 19.87
CA THR A 3 13.19 -16.40 19.48
C THR A 3 13.44 -16.50 17.99
N ILE A 4 13.00 -15.51 17.22
CA ILE A 4 13.27 -15.42 15.78
C ILE A 4 14.78 -15.30 15.59
N ASP A 5 15.36 -16.23 14.82
CA ASP A 5 16.75 -16.13 14.37
C ASP A 5 16.82 -15.26 13.12
N TRP A 6 16.99 -13.95 13.34
CA TRP A 6 17.02 -12.93 12.28
C TRP A 6 18.11 -13.15 11.23
N SER A 7 19.18 -13.88 11.57
CA SER A 7 20.28 -14.16 10.65
C SER A 7 19.90 -15.12 9.52
N LYS A 8 18.85 -15.92 9.72
CA LYS A 8 18.37 -16.90 8.75
C LYS A 8 17.27 -16.38 7.83
N LEU A 9 16.70 -15.22 8.13
CA LEU A 9 15.66 -14.62 7.32
C LEU A 9 16.26 -13.89 6.12
N THR A 10 15.61 -14.00 4.96
CA THR A 10 15.87 -13.13 3.82
C THR A 10 15.50 -11.68 4.15
N PRO A 11 16.02 -10.67 3.41
CA PRO A 11 15.59 -9.28 3.58
C PRO A 11 14.07 -9.09 3.51
N GLU A 12 13.41 -9.80 2.59
CA GLU A 12 11.97 -9.76 2.41
C GLU A 12 11.22 -10.28 3.66
N GLU A 13 11.66 -11.41 4.22
CA GLU A 13 11.09 -11.97 5.45
C GLU A 13 11.37 -11.08 6.67
N ARG A 14 12.54 -10.44 6.74
CA ARG A 14 12.86 -9.48 7.82
C ARG A 14 11.93 -8.27 7.79
N VAL A 15 11.63 -7.72 6.61
CA VAL A 15 10.66 -6.63 6.45
C VAL A 15 9.28 -7.05 6.97
N GLU A 16 8.82 -8.24 6.62
CA GLU A 16 7.56 -8.78 7.14
C GLU A 16 7.57 -8.85 8.68
N GLN A 17 8.62 -9.44 9.26
CA GLN A 17 8.72 -9.58 10.71
C GLN A 17 8.87 -8.24 11.44
N TYR A 18 9.61 -7.28 10.89
CA TYR A 18 9.71 -5.93 11.45
C TYR A 18 8.35 -5.23 11.46
N ALA A 19 7.55 -5.36 10.40
CA ALA A 19 6.23 -4.74 10.35
C ALA A 19 5.27 -5.35 11.40
N ILE A 20 5.33 -6.68 11.57
CA ILE A 20 4.58 -7.41 12.60
C ILE A 20 5.02 -6.96 14.01
N GLU A 21 6.32 -6.85 14.24
CA GLU A 21 6.89 -6.39 15.50
C GLU A 21 6.44 -4.95 15.81
N ASN A 22 6.54 -4.05 14.83
CA ASN A 22 6.12 -2.65 14.96
C ASN A 22 4.65 -2.55 15.43
N TYR A 23 3.75 -3.35 14.84
CA TYR A 23 2.34 -3.33 15.21
C TYR A 23 2.09 -3.82 16.64
N LYS A 24 2.85 -4.83 17.09
CA LYS A 24 2.82 -5.30 18.50
C LYS A 24 3.27 -4.21 19.48
N HIS A 25 4.09 -3.26 19.02
CA HIS A 25 4.57 -2.12 19.81
C HIS A 25 3.70 -0.85 19.64
N GLY A 26 2.52 -0.97 19.02
CA GLY A 26 1.53 0.10 18.99
C GLY A 26 1.61 1.07 17.82
N LEU A 27 2.49 0.81 16.83
CA LEU A 27 2.50 1.58 15.59
C LEU A 27 1.24 1.25 14.76
N ASN A 28 0.74 2.22 14.01
CA ASN A 28 -0.37 1.98 13.09
C ASN A 28 0.09 1.23 11.83
N CYS A 29 -0.87 0.79 11.01
CA CYS A 29 -0.61 -0.03 9.82
C CYS A 29 0.41 0.58 8.84
N ALA A 30 0.36 1.89 8.61
CA ALA A 30 1.23 2.59 7.67
C ALA A 30 2.63 2.84 8.25
N GLU A 31 2.69 3.26 9.51
CA GLU A 31 3.95 3.42 10.26
C GLU A 31 4.71 2.09 10.31
N CYS A 32 4.01 0.97 10.52
CA CYS A 32 4.60 -0.36 10.55
C CYS A 32 5.35 -0.70 9.27
N VAL A 33 4.74 -0.44 8.10
CA VAL A 33 5.33 -0.73 6.79
C VAL A 33 6.52 0.19 6.49
N LEU A 34 6.37 1.51 6.71
CA LEU A 34 7.45 2.46 6.46
C LEU A 34 8.65 2.20 7.37
N SER A 35 8.40 1.98 8.67
CA SER A 35 9.45 1.65 9.65
C SER A 35 10.12 0.32 9.32
N ALA A 36 9.38 -0.70 8.90
CA ALA A 36 9.97 -1.99 8.54
C ALA A 36 10.93 -1.88 7.35
N LEU A 37 10.53 -1.16 6.30
CA LEU A 37 11.37 -0.91 5.14
C LEU A 37 12.59 -0.04 5.48
N GLN A 38 12.44 0.94 6.36
CA GLN A 38 13.55 1.74 6.89
C GLN A 38 14.53 0.87 7.69
N ARG A 39 14.03 0.02 8.60
CA ARG A 39 14.83 -0.87 9.44
C ARG A 39 15.64 -1.87 8.64
N GLU A 40 15.09 -2.37 7.53
CA GLU A 40 15.81 -3.24 6.60
C GLU A 40 16.83 -2.48 5.73
N GLY A 41 16.79 -1.14 5.69
CA GLY A 41 17.60 -0.35 4.77
C GLY A 41 17.08 -0.33 3.33
N ALA A 42 15.85 -0.81 3.10
CA ALA A 42 15.19 -0.76 1.80
C ALA A 42 14.77 0.68 1.43
N LEU A 43 14.54 1.53 2.43
CA LEU A 43 14.30 2.96 2.29
C LEU A 43 15.31 3.74 3.13
N ASP A 44 16.04 4.63 2.48
CA ASP A 44 16.89 5.61 3.15
C ASP A 44 16.08 6.87 3.43
N ILE A 45 15.40 6.88 4.58
CA ILE A 45 14.57 8.00 5.05
C ILE A 45 14.89 8.34 6.50
N PRO A 46 14.73 9.61 6.92
CA PRO A 46 14.82 9.99 8.31
C PRO A 46 13.65 9.40 9.12
N LYS A 47 13.83 9.21 10.44
CA LYS A 47 12.81 8.60 11.33
C LYS A 47 11.51 9.41 11.34
N GLU A 48 11.61 10.72 11.21
CA GLU A 48 10.50 11.65 11.15
C GLU A 48 9.59 11.39 9.94
N ALA A 49 10.14 10.88 8.83
CA ALA A 49 9.35 10.53 7.66
C ALA A 49 8.42 9.33 7.90
N VAL A 50 8.74 8.43 8.83
CA VAL A 50 7.82 7.35 9.26
C VAL A 50 6.55 7.96 9.86
N GLY A 51 6.67 9.08 10.59
CA GLY A 51 5.55 9.80 11.19
C GLY A 51 4.52 10.30 10.17
N MET A 52 4.89 10.45 8.89
CA MET A 52 3.91 10.73 7.82
C MET A 52 2.85 9.64 7.70
N GLY A 53 3.15 8.41 8.13
CA GLY A 53 2.22 7.28 8.17
C GLY A 53 1.08 7.44 9.18
N VAL A 54 1.21 8.31 10.19
CA VAL A 54 0.24 8.40 11.30
C VAL A 54 -1.18 8.67 10.82
N GLY A 55 -1.33 9.55 9.83
CA GLY A 55 -2.63 9.94 9.27
C GLY A 55 -3.36 8.84 8.49
N PHE A 56 -2.65 7.78 8.08
CA PHE A 56 -3.23 6.71 7.27
C PHE A 56 -3.88 5.59 8.09
N GLY A 57 -3.71 5.62 9.43
CA GLY A 57 -4.25 4.61 10.34
C GLY A 57 -5.77 4.45 10.23
N GLY A 58 -6.25 3.20 10.24
CA GLY A 58 -7.68 2.89 10.09
C GLY A 58 -8.30 3.31 8.76
N GLY A 59 -7.46 3.55 7.76
CA GLY A 59 -7.86 3.98 6.43
C GLY A 59 -8.16 5.48 6.37
N ILE A 60 -7.12 6.27 6.62
CA ILE A 60 -7.08 7.74 6.65
C ILE A 60 -7.72 8.37 7.90
N GLY A 61 -7.32 7.93 9.09
CA GLY A 61 -7.83 8.50 10.35
C GLY A 61 -9.20 7.94 10.71
N LEU A 62 -9.32 6.61 10.70
CA LEU A 62 -10.56 5.87 11.03
C LEU A 62 -11.75 6.12 10.10
N SER A 63 -11.51 6.66 8.91
CA SER A 63 -12.57 6.87 7.91
C SER A 63 -12.99 5.58 7.19
N GLY A 64 -12.26 4.47 7.39
CA GLY A 64 -12.59 3.18 6.78
C GLY A 64 -12.26 3.08 5.29
N LEU A 65 -11.58 4.08 4.72
CA LEU A 65 -11.22 4.16 3.30
C LEU A 65 -9.95 3.32 3.01
N THR A 66 -9.10 3.73 2.07
CA THR A 66 -7.92 2.97 1.64
C THR A 66 -7.05 2.47 2.80
N CYS A 67 -6.72 1.18 2.82
CA CYS A 67 -5.92 0.56 3.86
C CYS A 67 -4.56 1.25 4.04
N GLY A 68 -4.22 1.61 5.29
CA GLY A 68 -2.99 2.34 5.57
C GLY A 68 -1.70 1.56 5.23
N ALA A 69 -1.70 0.24 5.38
CA ALA A 69 -0.56 -0.58 4.99
C ALA A 69 -0.33 -0.56 3.46
N LEU A 70 -1.42 -0.59 2.67
CA LEU A 70 -1.37 -0.42 1.21
C LEU A 70 -0.89 0.99 0.84
N SER A 71 -1.40 2.03 1.50
CA SER A 71 -0.96 3.41 1.27
C SER A 71 0.55 3.55 1.51
N ALA A 72 1.08 2.98 2.59
CA ALA A 72 2.52 2.98 2.87
C ALA A 72 3.34 2.23 1.82
N ALA A 73 2.85 1.07 1.33
CA ALA A 73 3.50 0.34 0.25
C ALA A 73 3.62 1.16 -1.05
N VAL A 74 2.56 1.90 -1.39
CA VAL A 74 2.52 2.82 -2.54
C VAL A 74 3.46 4.00 -2.31
N LEU A 75 3.45 4.63 -1.14
CA LEU A 75 4.32 5.75 -0.79
C LEU A 75 5.80 5.36 -0.83
N ALA A 76 6.17 4.21 -0.27
CA ALA A 76 7.52 3.67 -0.29
C ALA A 76 8.05 3.53 -1.73
N ASN A 77 7.25 2.91 -2.60
CA ASN A 77 7.59 2.77 -4.01
C ASN A 77 7.62 4.12 -4.74
N GLY A 78 6.73 5.04 -4.38
CA GLY A 78 6.68 6.42 -4.88
C GLY A 78 7.93 7.23 -4.54
N LEU A 79 8.48 7.05 -3.35
CA LEU A 79 9.71 7.71 -2.95
C LEU A 79 10.88 7.31 -3.85
N ARG A 80 11.03 6.00 -4.15
CA ARG A 80 12.12 5.49 -4.98
C ARG A 80 11.90 5.74 -6.47
N TYR A 81 10.72 5.43 -6.98
CA TYR A 81 10.41 5.33 -8.41
C TYR A 81 9.42 6.38 -8.92
N GLY A 82 8.97 7.30 -8.08
CA GLY A 82 8.20 8.46 -8.50
C GLY A 82 9.03 9.44 -9.33
N ARG A 83 8.33 10.33 -10.04
CA ARG A 83 8.96 11.40 -10.82
C ARG A 83 9.74 12.34 -9.89
N LYS A 84 11.03 12.51 -10.15
CA LYS A 84 11.91 13.39 -9.35
C LYS A 84 11.72 14.87 -9.69
N ASP A 85 11.62 15.17 -10.97
CA ASP A 85 11.30 16.51 -11.44
C ASP A 85 10.24 16.44 -12.55
N PRO A 86 8.94 16.53 -12.20
CA PRO A 86 7.86 16.46 -13.18
C PRO A 86 7.79 17.69 -14.10
N TYR A 87 8.52 18.79 -13.81
CA TYR A 87 8.46 20.02 -14.60
C TYR A 87 9.41 19.99 -15.80
N THR A 88 10.37 19.07 -15.84
CA THR A 88 11.22 18.80 -17.01
C THR A 88 10.46 18.34 -18.25
N VAL A 89 9.26 17.78 -18.04
CA VAL A 89 8.35 17.33 -19.12
C VAL A 89 7.39 18.48 -19.47
N PRO A 90 7.07 18.71 -20.76
CA PRO A 90 6.08 19.72 -21.17
C PRO A 90 4.71 19.50 -20.52
N ALA A 91 4.02 20.59 -20.19
CA ALA A 91 2.79 20.55 -19.39
C ALA A 91 1.70 19.64 -20.01
N GLU A 92 1.61 19.65 -21.34
CA GLU A 92 0.69 18.87 -22.17
C GLU A 92 1.00 17.36 -22.24
N GLU A 93 2.17 16.95 -21.78
CA GLU A 93 2.63 15.55 -21.75
C GLU A 93 2.73 14.98 -20.35
N ARG A 94 2.94 15.80 -19.31
CA ARG A 94 3.15 15.35 -17.91
C ARG A 94 2.13 14.31 -17.45
N GLY A 95 0.84 14.54 -17.70
CA GLY A 95 -0.22 13.61 -17.32
C GLY A 95 -0.21 12.32 -18.15
N LYS A 96 0.06 12.43 -19.46
CA LYS A 96 0.12 11.29 -20.39
C LYS A 96 1.31 10.39 -20.07
N GLU A 97 2.44 10.97 -19.68
CA GLU A 97 3.62 10.22 -19.26
C GLU A 97 3.28 9.35 -18.03
N VAL A 98 2.66 9.94 -17.00
CA VAL A 98 2.29 9.20 -15.79
C VAL A 98 1.33 8.05 -16.11
N ALA A 99 0.28 8.33 -16.88
CA ALA A 99 -0.71 7.33 -17.27
C ALA A 99 -0.12 6.25 -18.20
N GLY A 100 0.82 6.61 -19.06
CA GLY A 100 1.40 5.70 -20.05
C GLY A 100 2.34 4.66 -19.44
N LYS A 101 3.11 5.03 -18.40
CA LYS A 101 4.15 4.15 -17.83
C LYS A 101 4.18 4.09 -16.30
N TYR A 102 4.07 5.20 -15.58
CA TYR A 102 4.29 5.19 -14.11
C TYR A 102 3.18 4.49 -13.33
N TYR A 103 1.91 4.60 -13.73
CA TYR A 103 0.82 3.96 -13.01
C TYR A 103 0.88 2.43 -13.01
N ARG A 104 1.60 1.81 -13.94
CA ARG A 104 1.69 0.34 -14.07
C ARG A 104 2.20 -0.33 -12.80
N ARG A 105 3.30 0.19 -12.22
CA ARG A 105 3.86 -0.28 -10.94
C ARG A 105 2.81 -0.31 -9.82
N TYR A 106 2.16 0.84 -9.60
CA TYR A 106 1.22 1.01 -8.48
C TYR A 106 -0.08 0.24 -8.72
N HIS A 107 -0.53 0.16 -9.98
CA HIS A 107 -1.70 -0.61 -10.35
C HIS A 107 -1.48 -2.11 -10.10
N ALA A 108 -0.33 -2.66 -10.53
CA ALA A 108 0.03 -4.03 -10.26
C ALA A 108 0.15 -4.31 -8.75
N LEU A 109 0.82 -3.42 -8.01
CA LEU A 109 0.95 -3.52 -6.54
C LEU A 109 -0.43 -3.58 -5.87
N VAL A 110 -1.34 -2.66 -6.22
CA VAL A 110 -2.71 -2.65 -5.66
C VAL A 110 -3.45 -3.93 -6.03
N ARG A 111 -3.36 -4.40 -7.28
CA ARG A 111 -4.05 -5.63 -7.70
C ARG A 111 -3.56 -6.85 -6.95
N GLU A 112 -2.25 -6.98 -6.77
CA GLU A 112 -1.66 -8.09 -6.03
C GLU A 112 -2.02 -8.01 -4.54
N PHE A 113 -2.00 -6.80 -3.96
CA PHE A 113 -2.50 -6.59 -2.60
C PHE A 113 -3.95 -7.03 -2.47
N VAL A 114 -4.82 -6.66 -3.40
CA VAL A 114 -6.24 -7.03 -3.37
C VAL A 114 -6.44 -8.53 -3.60
N ALA A 115 -5.67 -9.15 -4.49
CA ALA A 115 -5.72 -10.60 -4.69
C ALA A 115 -5.37 -11.36 -3.40
N GLU A 116 -4.45 -10.84 -2.59
CA GLU A 116 -4.01 -11.46 -1.34
C GLU A 116 -4.88 -11.09 -0.11
N ASN A 117 -5.53 -9.92 -0.12
CA ASN A 117 -6.22 -9.35 1.05
C ASN A 117 -7.73 -9.08 0.84
N GLY A 118 -8.24 -9.30 -0.36
CA GLY A 118 -9.67 -9.22 -0.71
C GLY A 118 -10.18 -7.84 -1.13
N SER A 119 -9.66 -6.75 -0.55
CA SER A 119 -10.08 -5.38 -0.88
C SER A 119 -8.94 -4.38 -0.65
N PRO A 120 -8.95 -3.19 -1.27
CA PRO A 120 -8.05 -2.10 -0.90
C PRO A 120 -8.59 -1.23 0.25
N THR A 121 -9.84 -1.42 0.66
CA THR A 121 -10.60 -0.60 1.61
C THR A 121 -10.52 -1.18 3.02
N CYS A 122 -10.09 -0.39 4.00
CA CYS A 122 -9.88 -0.79 5.38
C CYS A 122 -11.16 -1.34 6.03
N ALA A 123 -12.31 -0.69 5.82
CA ALA A 123 -13.58 -1.14 6.38
C ALA A 123 -13.99 -2.52 5.82
N GLU A 124 -13.86 -2.72 4.52
CA GLU A 124 -14.22 -3.97 3.85
C GLU A 124 -13.31 -5.12 4.26
N ILE A 125 -11.98 -4.90 4.27
CA ILE A 125 -11.02 -5.91 4.70
C ILE A 125 -11.21 -6.28 6.18
N SER A 126 -11.56 -5.31 7.03
CA SER A 126 -11.71 -5.55 8.47
C SER A 126 -13.05 -6.17 8.85
N ALA A 127 -14.12 -5.91 8.11
CA ALA A 127 -15.50 -6.28 8.47
C ALA A 127 -15.71 -7.78 8.78
N PRO A 128 -15.10 -8.74 8.04
CA PRO A 128 -15.26 -10.16 8.34
C PRO A 128 -14.65 -10.61 9.68
N HIS A 129 -13.81 -9.78 10.31
CA HIS A 129 -13.01 -10.14 11.49
C HIS A 129 -13.54 -9.56 12.80
N GLY A 130 -14.84 -9.24 12.84
CA GLY A 130 -15.56 -8.84 14.04
C GLY A 130 -15.50 -7.33 14.33
N ALA A 131 -15.83 -6.96 15.57
CA ALA A 131 -15.87 -5.57 16.01
C ALA A 131 -14.48 -4.90 15.91
N TRP A 132 -14.45 -3.56 15.83
CA TRP A 132 -13.19 -2.83 15.69
C TRP A 132 -12.18 -3.25 16.77
N GLU A 133 -12.53 -3.24 18.05
CA GLU A 133 -11.57 -3.55 19.10
C GLU A 133 -11.24 -5.04 19.26
N SER A 134 -11.85 -5.91 18.45
CA SER A 134 -11.72 -7.36 18.57
C SER A 134 -10.28 -7.84 18.38
N ARG A 135 -9.97 -8.95 19.06
CA ARG A 135 -8.67 -9.63 18.92
C ARG A 135 -8.52 -10.18 17.50
N GLU A 136 -9.59 -10.70 16.93
CA GLU A 136 -9.68 -11.30 15.61
C GLU A 136 -9.28 -10.28 14.53
N ARG A 137 -9.85 -9.07 14.59
CA ARG A 137 -9.49 -7.96 13.69
C ARG A 137 -8.03 -7.59 13.85
N ARG A 138 -7.54 -7.45 15.08
CA ARG A 138 -6.12 -7.09 15.34
C ARG A 138 -5.15 -8.14 14.80
N ILE A 139 -5.47 -9.44 14.93
CA ILE A 139 -4.66 -10.54 14.37
C ILE A 139 -4.68 -10.47 12.84
N HIS A 140 -5.85 -10.24 12.24
CA HIS A 140 -5.95 -10.08 10.78
C HIS A 140 -5.11 -8.90 10.27
N CYS A 141 -5.25 -7.72 10.90
CA CYS A 141 -4.45 -6.55 10.56
C CYS A 141 -2.95 -6.82 10.72
N LEU A 142 -2.52 -7.50 11.79
CA LEU A 142 -1.12 -7.89 12.01
C LEU A 142 -0.57 -8.69 10.81
N GLN A 143 -1.30 -9.70 10.36
CA GLN A 143 -0.90 -10.54 9.22
C GLN A 143 -0.90 -9.76 7.90
N LEU A 144 -1.94 -8.94 7.67
CA LEU A 144 -2.02 -8.08 6.49
C LEU A 144 -0.87 -7.08 6.43
N ILE A 145 -0.50 -6.46 7.56
CA ILE A 145 0.61 -5.51 7.65
C ILE A 145 1.93 -6.17 7.24
N GLY A 146 2.20 -7.39 7.74
CA GLY A 146 3.36 -8.17 7.34
C GLY A 146 3.40 -8.43 5.83
N ARG A 147 2.30 -8.96 5.28
CA ARG A 147 2.15 -9.23 3.83
C ARG A 147 2.30 -7.97 2.98
N ALA A 148 1.75 -6.84 3.42
CA ALA A 148 1.87 -5.55 2.74
C ALA A 148 3.31 -5.02 2.73
N ALA A 149 4.03 -5.15 3.85
CA ALA A 149 5.43 -4.74 3.94
C ALA A 149 6.32 -5.59 3.00
N ARG A 150 6.09 -6.91 3.01
CA ARG A 150 6.71 -7.86 2.08
C ARG A 150 6.46 -7.49 0.62
N LEU A 151 5.20 -7.24 0.26
CA LEU A 151 4.80 -6.81 -1.08
C LEU A 151 5.49 -5.50 -1.47
N ALA A 152 5.51 -4.52 -0.57
CA ALA A 152 6.19 -3.25 -0.79
C ALA A 152 7.68 -3.45 -1.11
N TYR A 153 8.35 -4.32 -0.34
CA TYR A 153 9.75 -4.68 -0.55
C TYR A 153 9.99 -5.33 -1.90
N ARG A 154 9.16 -6.32 -2.30
CA ARG A 154 9.29 -6.96 -3.63
C ARG A 154 9.19 -5.96 -4.77
N TYR A 155 8.19 -5.07 -4.72
CA TYR A 155 8.09 -4.01 -5.72
C TYR A 155 9.29 -3.06 -5.66
N LEU A 156 9.84 -2.76 -4.47
CA LEU A 156 11.06 -1.96 -4.37
C LEU A 156 12.28 -2.62 -5.04
N GLN A 157 12.30 -3.95 -5.19
CA GLN A 157 13.36 -4.66 -5.91
C GLN A 157 13.14 -4.70 -7.42
N MET A 158 11.92 -4.48 -7.90
CA MET A 158 11.60 -4.47 -9.32
C MET A 158 12.28 -3.29 -10.05
N PRO A 159 13.08 -3.54 -11.10
CA PRO A 159 13.63 -2.50 -11.97
C PRO A 159 12.54 -1.62 -12.59
N GLN A 160 12.87 -0.36 -12.89
CA GLN A 160 11.86 0.60 -13.35
C GLN A 160 11.39 0.34 -14.78
N ASP A 161 12.28 -0.14 -15.64
CA ASP A 161 11.99 -0.58 -17.00
C ASP A 161 11.04 -1.80 -17.02
N GLU A 162 11.27 -2.77 -16.14
CA GLU A 162 10.34 -3.89 -15.93
C GLU A 162 8.96 -3.38 -15.48
N ALA A 163 8.93 -2.47 -14.50
CA ALA A 163 7.68 -1.88 -14.01
C ALA A 163 6.92 -1.09 -15.11
N PHE A 164 7.64 -0.46 -16.04
CA PHE A 164 7.04 0.21 -17.20
C PHE A 164 6.50 -0.75 -18.26
N ALA A 165 6.98 -1.99 -18.29
CA ALA A 165 6.50 -3.03 -19.19
C ALA A 165 5.31 -3.84 -18.64
N LEU A 166 5.03 -3.75 -17.33
CA LEU A 166 3.90 -4.45 -16.69
C LEU A 166 2.57 -4.16 -17.39
N PRO A 167 1.68 -5.16 -17.53
CA PRO A 167 0.36 -4.93 -18.13
C PRO A 167 -0.44 -3.91 -17.31
N TYR A 168 -1.22 -3.09 -18.02
CA TYR A 168 -2.17 -2.18 -17.38
C TYR A 168 -3.58 -2.72 -17.62
N GLU A 169 -4.15 -3.32 -16.59
CA GLU A 169 -5.50 -3.91 -16.61
C GLU A 169 -6.53 -3.00 -15.92
N GLY A 170 -6.15 -1.74 -15.66
CA GLY A 170 -7.02 -0.73 -15.08
C GLY A 170 -7.86 -0.02 -16.14
N LYS A 171 -8.85 0.75 -15.67
CA LYS A 171 -9.51 1.74 -16.53
C LYS A 171 -8.49 2.83 -16.92
N THR A 172 -8.46 3.17 -18.19
CA THR A 172 -7.81 4.38 -18.70
C THR A 172 -8.56 5.63 -18.22
N MET A 173 -7.92 6.81 -18.25
CA MET A 173 -8.57 8.07 -17.87
C MET A 173 -9.92 8.26 -18.57
N LYS A 174 -10.01 7.93 -19.86
CA LYS A 174 -11.26 8.00 -20.66
C LYS A 174 -12.34 7.01 -20.21
N GLN A 175 -11.96 5.91 -19.58
CA GLN A 175 -12.90 4.92 -19.05
C GLN A 175 -13.41 5.29 -17.65
N PHE A 176 -12.82 6.29 -16.99
CA PHE A 176 -13.41 6.90 -15.79
C PHE A 176 -14.46 7.96 -16.15
N ASP A 177 -14.35 8.61 -17.31
CA ASP A 177 -15.34 9.58 -17.78
C ASP A 177 -16.72 8.89 -17.96
N GLY A 178 -17.70 9.30 -17.15
CA GLY A 178 -19.05 8.74 -17.17
C GLY A 178 -19.18 7.34 -16.55
N ALA A 179 -18.13 6.79 -15.95
CA ALA A 179 -18.23 5.54 -15.20
C ALA A 179 -19.12 5.73 -13.97
N LYS A 180 -20.15 4.89 -13.85
CA LYS A 180 -20.96 4.87 -12.63
C LYS A 180 -20.15 4.22 -11.48
N PRO A 181 -20.29 4.68 -10.23
CA PRO A 181 -19.52 4.15 -9.08
C PRO A 181 -19.57 2.62 -8.95
N GLU A 182 -20.72 2.01 -9.24
CA GLU A 182 -20.94 0.56 -9.20
C GLU A 182 -20.15 -0.23 -10.26
N THR A 183 -19.64 0.44 -11.29
CA THR A 183 -18.86 -0.18 -12.37
C THR A 183 -17.35 -0.09 -12.13
N LEU A 184 -16.91 0.50 -11.02
CA LEU A 184 -15.50 0.60 -10.67
C LEU A 184 -14.97 -0.77 -10.21
N PRO A 185 -13.66 -1.06 -10.40
CA PRO A 185 -13.08 -2.34 -9.98
C PRO A 185 -13.28 -2.64 -8.49
N TYR A 186 -13.34 -1.58 -7.68
CA TYR A 186 -13.58 -1.62 -6.24
C TYR A 186 -14.69 -0.60 -5.92
N PRO A 187 -15.97 -0.97 -6.10
CA PRO A 187 -17.07 -0.04 -5.90
C PRO A 187 -17.20 0.27 -4.40
N THR A 188 -16.97 1.53 -4.01
CA THR A 188 -17.14 1.97 -2.61
C THR A 188 -18.62 1.90 -2.20
N PRO A 189 -19.00 1.07 -1.22
CA PRO A 189 -20.41 0.88 -0.84
C PRO A 189 -21.05 2.15 -0.24
N HIS A 190 -20.25 3.09 0.26
CA HIS A 190 -20.74 4.32 0.92
C HIS A 190 -21.04 5.48 -0.06
N LEU A 191 -20.61 5.37 -1.33
CA LEU A 191 -20.91 6.35 -2.38
C LEU A 191 -22.21 6.05 -3.12
N VAL A 192 -22.87 4.92 -2.81
CA VAL A 192 -24.30 4.77 -3.08
C VAL A 192 -25.02 5.66 -2.08
N ILE A 193 -25.21 6.92 -2.45
CA ILE A 193 -26.02 7.89 -1.73
C ILE A 193 -27.32 7.16 -1.37
N ARG A 194 -27.50 6.84 -0.10
CA ARG A 194 -28.81 6.44 0.40
C ARG A 194 -29.70 7.66 0.16
N LYS A 195 -30.57 7.56 -0.84
CA LYS A 195 -31.70 8.49 -0.99
C LYS A 195 -32.56 8.45 0.26
#